data_AF-B2CKC4-F1
#
_entry.id   AF-B2CKC4-F1
#
_cell.length_a   1.000
_cell.length_b   1.000
_cell.length_c   1.000
_cell.angle_alpha   90.00
_cell.angle_beta   90.00
_cell.angle_gamma   90.00
#
_symmetry.space_group_name_H-M   'P 1'
#
loop_
_entity.id
_entity.type
_entity.pdbx_description
1 polymer ?
#
loop_
_entity_poly.entity_id
_entity_poly.type
_entity_poly.pdbx_seq_one_letter_code
_entity_poly.pdbx_strand_id
1 'polypeptide(L)'
;DEKCLQVLATRQPAARDLRFLTLALKIVTDLERIGDQCAAIAKRAMELNQEPPLKPYIDLPRMAHWASVMVKEELDAFVRGDDALAIKVCQDDQFVDDLNEQIQRELLTFMIEDPETITRAIKINYISKYL
;
A
#
# COMPACT_ATOMS: atom_id res chain seq x y z
N ASP A 1 -0.22 3.66 -19.98
CA ASP A 1 0.59 4.75 -20.57
C ASP A 1 0.44 4.95 -22.06
N GLU A 2 0.66 3.93 -22.90
CA GLU A 2 0.66 4.06 -24.36
C GLU A 2 -0.62 4.69 -24.94
N LYS A 3 -1.80 4.29 -24.44
CA LYS A 3 -3.09 4.89 -24.85
C LYS A 3 -3.20 6.37 -24.48
N CYS A 4 -2.66 6.79 -23.33
CA CYS A 4 -2.69 8.20 -22.94
C CYS A 4 -1.78 9.03 -23.85
N LEU A 5 -0.58 8.53 -24.17
CA LEU A 5 0.33 9.17 -25.12
C LEU A 5 -0.28 9.27 -26.53
N GLN A 6 -0.97 8.23 -26.99
CA GLN A 6 -1.68 8.26 -28.26
C GLN A 6 -2.76 9.35 -28.30
N VAL A 7 -3.56 9.49 -27.24
CA VAL A 7 -4.59 10.54 -27.17
C VAL A 7 -3.97 11.93 -27.13
N LEU A 8 -2.89 12.13 -26.35
CA LEU A 8 -2.15 13.39 -26.33
C LEU A 8 -1.62 13.77 -27.72
N ALA A 9 -1.03 12.80 -28.44
CA ALA A 9 -0.46 13.01 -29.76
C ALA A 9 -1.51 13.25 -30.85
N THR A 10 -2.70 12.63 -30.74
CA THR A 10 -3.70 12.63 -31.83
C THR A 10 -4.86 13.59 -31.63
N ARG A 11 -5.15 14.03 -30.40
CA ARG A 11 -6.38 14.77 -30.09
C ARG A 11 -6.16 16.17 -29.50
N GLN A 12 -4.93 16.54 -29.13
CA GLN A 12 -4.61 17.83 -28.50
C GLN A 12 -5.62 18.24 -27.40
N PRO A 13 -5.86 17.38 -26.40
CA PRO A 13 -6.83 17.65 -25.34
C PRO A 13 -6.45 18.92 -24.55
N ALA A 14 -7.45 19.68 -24.11
CA ALA A 14 -7.23 20.95 -23.41
C ALA A 14 -7.82 20.91 -22.00
N ALA A 15 -7.27 21.75 -21.12
CA ALA A 15 -7.76 22.00 -19.75
C ALA A 15 -8.11 20.73 -18.96
N ARG A 16 -9.39 20.38 -18.87
CA ARG A 16 -9.90 19.24 -18.09
C ARG A 16 -9.39 17.91 -18.62
N ASP A 17 -9.44 17.69 -19.93
CA ASP A 17 -9.06 16.42 -20.55
C ASP A 17 -7.55 16.20 -20.45
N LEU A 18 -6.78 17.28 -20.61
CA LEU A 18 -5.33 17.24 -20.41
C LEU A 18 -4.99 16.89 -18.95
N ARG A 19 -5.66 17.53 -17.98
CA ARG A 19 -5.47 17.24 -16.56
C ARG A 19 -5.81 15.80 -16.22
N PHE A 20 -6.91 15.28 -16.74
CA PHE A 20 -7.31 13.88 -16.55
C PHE A 20 -6.24 12.91 -17.07
N LEU A 21 -5.75 13.11 -18.30
CA LEU A 21 -4.72 12.26 -18.89
C LEU A 21 -3.38 12.33 -18.14
N THR A 22 -2.97 13.52 -17.71
CA THR A 22 -1.73 13.69 -16.92
C THR A 22 -1.85 13.02 -15.55
N LEU A 23 -3.00 13.11 -14.89
CA LEU A 23 -3.24 12.41 -13.63
C LEU A 23 -3.27 10.89 -13.82
N ALA A 24 -3.93 10.39 -14.86
CA ALA A 24 -3.95 8.96 -15.18
C ALA A 24 -2.53 8.40 -15.36
N LEU A 25 -1.63 9.13 -16.05
CA LEU A 25 -0.24 8.74 -16.19
C LEU A 25 0.51 8.67 -14.85
N LYS A 26 0.23 9.57 -13.91
CA LYS A 26 0.83 9.52 -12.57
C LYS A 26 0.33 8.32 -11.75
N ILE A 27 -0.98 8.09 -11.77
CA ILE A 27 -1.60 6.97 -11.05
C ILE A 27 -1.04 5.62 -11.51
N VAL A 28 -0.74 5.46 -12.81
CA VAL A 28 -0.12 4.22 -13.30
C VAL A 28 1.22 3.94 -12.61
N THR A 29 2.06 4.96 -12.42
CA THR A 29 3.32 4.81 -11.68
C THR A 29 3.09 4.47 -10.21
N ASP A 30 2.08 5.05 -9.56
CA ASP A 30 1.77 4.72 -8.16
C ASP A 30 1.23 3.29 -8.01
N LEU A 31 0.42 2.82 -8.96
CA LEU A 31 -0.06 1.42 -9.00
C LEU A 31 1.08 0.42 -9.24
N GLU A 32 2.07 0.76 -10.07
CA GLU A 32 3.27 -0.06 -10.25
C GLU A 32 4.03 -0.21 -8.93
N ARG A 33 4.20 0.90 -8.19
CA ARG A 33 4.88 0.89 -6.88
C ARG A 33 4.13 0.05 -5.84
N ILE A 34 2.80 0.09 -5.83
CA ILE A 34 1.98 -0.80 -4.99
C ILE A 34 2.22 -2.27 -5.38
N GLY A 35 2.33 -2.56 -6.68
CA GLY A 35 2.68 -3.89 -7.18
C GLY A 35 4.05 -4.37 -6.66
N ASP A 36 5.06 -3.51 -6.68
CA ASP A 36 6.39 -3.81 -6.15
C ASP A 36 6.37 -4.06 -4.64
N GLN A 37 5.60 -3.28 -3.88
CA GLN A 37 5.38 -3.49 -2.44
C GLN A 37 4.73 -4.85 -2.17
N CYS A 38 3.70 -5.22 -2.93
CA CYS A 38 3.06 -6.54 -2.87
C CYS A 38 4.05 -7.67 -3.15
N ALA A 39 4.94 -7.52 -4.15
CA ALA A 39 5.98 -8.50 -4.45
C ALA A 39 7.00 -8.63 -3.30
N ALA A 40 7.37 -7.52 -2.67
CA ALA A 40 8.25 -7.50 -1.50
C ALA A 40 7.60 -8.21 -0.29
N ILE A 41 6.31 -7.96 -0.03
CA ILE A 41 5.52 -8.65 1.00
C ILE A 41 5.50 -10.15 0.74
N ALA A 42 5.17 -10.58 -0.47
CA ALA A 42 5.11 -11.99 -0.83
C ALA A 42 6.45 -12.71 -0.60
N LYS A 43 7.56 -12.06 -0.99
CA LYS A 43 8.91 -12.59 -0.74
C LYS A 43 9.18 -12.80 0.76
N ARG A 44 8.86 -11.82 1.61
CA ARG A 44 9.05 -11.94 3.07
C ARG A 44 8.13 -12.98 3.69
N ALA A 45 6.89 -13.08 3.22
CA ALA A 45 5.97 -14.13 3.67
C ALA A 45 6.50 -15.53 3.35
N MET A 46 7.08 -15.74 2.16
CA MET A 46 7.72 -17.01 1.80
C MET A 46 8.92 -17.33 2.70
N GLU A 47 9.74 -16.34 3.05
CA GLU A 47 10.86 -16.51 3.97
C GLU A 47 10.38 -16.85 5.39
N LEU A 48 9.31 -16.20 5.88
CA LEU A 48 8.74 -16.45 7.21
C LEU A 48 8.05 -17.82 7.32
N ASN A 49 7.49 -18.34 6.23
CA ASN A 49 6.85 -19.67 6.21
C ASN A 49 7.86 -20.82 6.38
N GLN A 50 9.17 -20.55 6.30
CA GLN A 50 10.23 -21.54 6.56
C GLN A 50 10.62 -21.61 8.04
N GLU A 51 10.05 -20.73 8.87
CA GLU A 51 10.36 -20.58 10.30
C GLU A 51 9.08 -20.75 11.14
N PRO A 52 9.19 -21.14 12.42
CA PRO A 52 8.03 -21.15 13.29
C PRO A 52 7.46 -19.72 13.46
N PRO A 53 6.13 -19.55 13.45
CA PRO A 53 5.51 -18.23 13.55
C PRO A 53 5.92 -17.56 14.86
N LEU A 54 6.34 -16.30 14.76
CA LEU A 54 6.70 -15.50 15.95
C LEU A 54 5.47 -15.20 16.80
N LYS A 55 4.35 -14.91 16.14
CA LYS A 55 3.07 -14.57 16.76
C LYS A 55 1.91 -14.86 15.81
N PRO A 56 0.65 -14.90 16.30
CA PRO A 56 -0.52 -14.84 15.44
C PRO A 56 -0.56 -13.53 14.63
N TYR A 57 -0.75 -13.63 13.32
CA TYR A 57 -0.81 -12.45 12.43
C TYR A 57 -2.24 -11.94 12.32
N ILE A 58 -2.72 -11.22 13.35
CA ILE A 58 -4.08 -10.65 13.37
C ILE A 58 -4.11 -9.28 12.70
N ASP A 59 -3.18 -8.40 13.07
CA ASP A 59 -3.17 -7.01 12.61
C ASP A 59 -2.68 -6.86 11.16
N LEU A 60 -1.75 -7.72 10.71
CA LEU A 60 -1.23 -7.66 9.34
C LEU A 60 -2.32 -7.90 8.27
N PRO A 61 -3.13 -8.98 8.33
CA PRO A 61 -4.24 -9.16 7.39
C PRO A 61 -5.30 -8.05 7.48
N ARG A 62 -5.53 -7.51 8.69
CA ARG A 62 -6.45 -6.37 8.88
C ARG A 62 -5.93 -5.13 8.16
N MET A 63 -4.65 -4.82 8.31
CA MET A 63 -4.00 -3.69 7.65
C MET A 63 -4.01 -3.85 6.12
N ALA A 64 -3.71 -5.06 5.63
CA ALA A 64 -3.78 -5.38 4.20
C ALA A 64 -5.20 -5.22 3.61
N HIS A 65 -6.23 -5.56 4.39
CA HIS A 65 -7.62 -5.33 3.96
C HIS A 65 -7.91 -3.83 3.79
N TRP A 66 -7.52 -3.00 4.76
CA TRP A 66 -7.76 -1.56 4.70
C TRP A 66 -6.96 -0.88 3.59
N ALA A 67 -5.68 -1.23 3.42
CA ALA A 67 -4.87 -0.75 2.30
C ALA A 67 -5.54 -1.10 0.94
N SER A 68 -6.07 -2.32 0.80
CA SER A 68 -6.79 -2.74 -0.41
C SER A 68 -8.08 -1.95 -0.64
N VAL A 69 -8.81 -1.62 0.44
CA VAL A 69 -10.02 -0.78 0.38
C VAL A 69 -9.67 0.64 -0.06
N MET A 70 -8.62 1.24 0.53
CA MET A 70 -8.16 2.58 0.18
C MET A 70 -7.77 2.70 -1.29
N VAL A 71 -6.99 1.74 -1.82
CA VAL A 71 -6.62 1.72 -3.25
C VAL A 71 -7.86 1.66 -4.14
N LYS A 72 -8.85 0.84 -3.78
CA LYS A 72 -10.09 0.75 -4.55
C LYS A 72 -10.88 2.06 -4.52
N GLU A 73 -11.05 2.65 -3.33
CA GLU A 73 -11.79 3.88 -3.15
C GLU A 73 -11.10 5.08 -3.84
N GLU A 74 -9.77 5.14 -3.83
CA GLU A 74 -9.01 6.17 -4.55
C GLU A 74 -9.22 6.07 -6.06
N LEU A 75 -9.21 4.86 -6.62
CA LEU A 75 -9.50 4.64 -8.04
C LEU A 75 -10.95 4.99 -8.40
N ASP A 76 -11.91 4.64 -7.53
CA ASP A 76 -13.32 5.03 -7.69
C ASP A 76 -13.46 6.57 -7.65
N ALA A 77 -12.78 7.23 -6.72
CA ALA A 77 -12.77 8.69 -6.58
C ALA A 77 -12.20 9.36 -7.83
N PHE A 78 -11.07 8.85 -8.34
CA PHE A 78 -10.44 9.36 -9.55
C PHE A 78 -11.34 9.24 -10.79
N VAL A 79 -11.95 8.08 -11.00
CA VAL A 79 -12.82 7.83 -12.18
C VAL A 79 -14.08 8.68 -12.13
N ARG A 80 -14.65 8.89 -10.94
CA ARG A 80 -15.91 9.64 -10.75
C ARG A 80 -15.68 11.15 -10.58
N GLY A 81 -14.45 11.57 -10.30
CA GLY A 81 -14.15 12.95 -9.89
C GLY A 81 -14.78 13.30 -8.54
N ASP A 82 -14.80 12.35 -7.61
CA ASP A 82 -15.39 12.48 -6.27
C ASP A 82 -14.32 12.98 -5.28
N ASP A 83 -14.34 14.27 -4.99
CA ASP A 83 -13.39 14.93 -4.08
C ASP A 83 -13.62 14.55 -2.61
N ALA A 84 -14.87 14.32 -2.21
CA ALA A 84 -15.21 13.89 -0.86
C ALA A 84 -14.65 12.50 -0.55
N LEU A 85 -14.78 11.55 -1.50
CA LEU A 85 -14.20 10.22 -1.36
C LEU A 85 -12.67 10.28 -1.30
N ALA A 86 -12.03 11.10 -2.15
CA ALA A 86 -10.58 11.27 -2.13
C ALA A 86 -10.08 11.80 -0.76
N ILE A 87 -10.76 12.81 -0.19
CA ILE A 87 -10.42 13.35 1.14
C ILE A 87 -10.59 12.29 2.23
N LYS A 88 -11.67 11.48 2.15
CA LYS A 88 -11.90 10.38 3.08
C LYS A 88 -10.78 9.35 3.04
N VAL A 89 -10.32 8.95 1.84
CA VAL A 89 -9.20 8.01 1.71
C VAL A 89 -7.92 8.57 2.34
N CYS A 90 -7.63 9.86 2.18
CA CYS A 90 -6.49 10.49 2.86
C CYS A 90 -6.61 10.46 4.40
N GLN A 91 -7.83 10.47 4.95
CA GLN A 91 -8.05 10.38 6.39
C GLN A 91 -7.94 8.94 6.91
N ASP A 92 -8.38 7.97 6.10
CA ASP A 92 -8.29 6.55 6.43
C ASP A 92 -6.84 6.05 6.53
N ASP A 93 -5.89 6.72 5.87
CA ASP A 93 -4.45 6.45 5.97
C ASP A 93 -3.94 6.44 7.41
N GLN A 94 -4.47 7.34 8.25
CA GLN A 94 -4.12 7.40 9.66
C GLN A 94 -4.40 6.08 10.39
N PHE A 95 -5.45 5.36 10.00
CA PHE A 95 -5.78 4.09 10.62
C PHE A 95 -4.75 3.00 10.28
N VAL A 96 -4.20 3.01 9.07
CA VAL A 96 -3.13 2.11 8.64
C VAL A 96 -1.82 2.46 9.35
N ASP A 97 -1.51 3.75 9.46
CA ASP A 97 -0.34 4.25 10.21
C ASP A 97 -0.37 3.83 11.68
N ASP A 98 -1.52 3.97 12.34
CA ASP A 98 -1.71 3.58 13.75
C ASP A 98 -1.50 2.07 13.94
N LEU A 99 -2.01 1.24 13.02
CA LEU A 99 -1.79 -0.21 13.03
C LEU A 99 -0.31 -0.56 12.82
N ASN A 100 0.36 0.12 11.90
CA ASN A 100 1.79 -0.08 11.65
C ASN A 100 2.61 0.27 12.90
N GLU A 101 2.32 1.39 13.56
CA GLU A 101 3.00 1.79 14.80
C GLU A 101 2.74 0.78 15.94
N GLN A 102 1.51 0.27 16.06
CA GLN A 102 1.17 -0.79 17.02
C GLN A 102 2.00 -2.06 16.78
N ILE A 103 2.06 -2.55 15.53
CA ILE A 103 2.84 -3.73 15.18
C ILE A 103 4.32 -3.51 15.51
N GLN A 104 4.88 -2.33 15.22
CA GLN A 104 6.27 -2.01 15.53
C GLN A 104 6.57 -2.08 17.03
N ARG A 105 5.71 -1.48 17.88
CA ARG A 105 5.87 -1.53 19.34
C ARG A 105 5.83 -2.96 19.88
N GLU A 106 4.94 -3.77 19.35
CA GLU A 106 4.83 -5.18 19.73
C GLU A 106 6.06 -5.99 19.31
N LEU A 107 6.54 -5.80 18.08
CA LEU A 107 7.75 -6.46 17.58
C LEU A 107 9.00 -6.11 18.39
N LEU A 108 9.12 -4.84 18.83
CA LEU A 108 10.20 -4.44 19.72
C LEU A 108 10.15 -5.20 21.05
N THR A 109 8.95 -5.49 21.58
CA THR A 109 8.80 -6.27 22.81
C THR A 109 9.38 -7.68 22.63
N PHE A 110 9.03 -8.37 21.54
CA PHE A 110 9.60 -9.68 21.21
C PHE A 110 11.14 -9.63 21.09
N MET A 111 11.68 -8.61 20.42
CA MET A 111 13.13 -8.45 20.23
C MET A 111 13.88 -8.22 21.56
N ILE A 112 13.26 -7.52 22.51
CA ILE A 112 13.84 -7.24 23.84
C ILE A 112 13.79 -8.48 24.73
N GLU A 113 12.68 -9.23 24.69
CA GLU A 113 12.48 -10.45 25.49
C GLU A 113 13.39 -11.61 25.03
N ASP A 114 13.57 -11.78 23.72
CA ASP A 114 14.38 -12.84 23.14
C ASP A 114 15.12 -12.36 21.86
N PRO A 115 16.45 -12.20 21.91
CA PRO A 115 17.25 -11.82 20.74
C PRO A 115 17.16 -12.78 19.54
N GLU A 116 16.79 -14.05 19.73
CA GLU A 116 16.60 -15.00 18.62
C GLU A 116 15.37 -14.66 17.76
N THR A 117 14.50 -13.76 18.23
CA THR A 117 13.33 -13.30 17.47
C THR A 117 13.65 -12.17 16.48
N ILE A 118 14.81 -11.51 16.61
CA ILE A 118 15.14 -10.27 15.88
C ILE A 118 14.98 -10.44 14.36
N THR A 119 15.51 -11.52 13.78
CA THR A 119 15.43 -11.75 12.33
C THR A 119 13.98 -11.90 11.85
N ARG A 120 13.14 -12.64 12.59
CA ARG A 120 11.71 -12.82 12.25
C ARG A 120 10.94 -11.52 12.42
N ALA A 121 11.19 -10.82 13.53
CA ALA A 121 10.53 -9.56 13.83
C ALA A 121 10.88 -8.48 12.80
N ILE A 122 12.12 -8.42 12.30
CA ILE A 122 12.51 -7.53 11.20
C ILE A 122 11.77 -7.88 9.89
N LYS A 123 11.65 -9.17 9.54
CA LYS A 123 10.89 -9.58 8.35
C LYS A 123 9.41 -9.17 8.44
N ILE A 124 8.80 -9.32 9.60
CA ILE A 124 7.41 -8.88 9.86
C ILE A 124 7.30 -7.36 9.80
N ASN A 125 8.28 -6.62 10.35
CA ASN A 125 8.35 -5.17 10.27
C ASN A 125 8.40 -4.68 8.80
N TYR A 126 9.16 -5.36 7.94
CA TYR A 126 9.17 -5.05 6.50
C TYR A 126 7.79 -5.24 5.87
N ILE A 127 7.10 -6.33 6.18
CA ILE A 127 5.73 -6.56 5.67
C ILE A 127 4.81 -5.43 6.12
N SER A 128 4.84 -5.07 7.41
CA SER A 128 4.05 -3.98 7.96
C SER A 128 4.33 -2.65 7.27
N LYS A 129 5.59 -2.36 6.96
CA LYS A 129 6.00 -1.11 6.30
C LYS A 129 5.58 -1.00 4.83
N TYR A 130 5.35 -2.14 4.17
CA TYR A 130 4.95 -2.17 2.76
C TYR A 130 3.44 -2.18 2.55
N LEU A 131 2.68 -2.38 3.61
CA LEU A 131 1.23 -2.22 3.68
C LEU A 131 0.89 -0.78 4.04
#